data_AF-W5T1P7-F1
#
_entry.id   AF-W5T1P7-F1
#
_cell.length_a   1.000
_cell.length_b   1.000
_cell.length_c   1.000
_cell.angle_alpha   90.00
_cell.angle_beta   90.00
_cell.angle_gamma   90.00
#
_symmetry.space_group_name_H-M   'P 1'
#
loop_
_entity.id
_entity.type
_entity.pdbx_description
1 polymer ?
#
loop_
_entity_poly.entity_id
_entity_poly.type
_entity_poly.pdbx_seq_one_letter_code
_entity_poly.pdbx_strand_id
1 'polypeptide(L)'
;MLGFKRFNLLVALIFISLLLLLLLISCNPNSELRGNLNEMGVNVGEDYNELQLKMLINTFALMNEEQAALDKIRSIVTSPEIGASKGYKTYSVFEFYDFLKTLGVLDAKKVIRNYLKVDKRQRELQDAFEESLYSIYDLDKREQLQIQLDEQKNSCSLRLKQLFSDEDVYSVYVKIADDNYVKQAVEHTAVGLAKLRSQVRGVVEDGDVYLRLSFHEQNVIDEIKGIVTNPYIASYDGYKTYTESQFYDLLNTMGISNVTELIILYERYLRIRAIDYSDIKAELESIEDLDIRSELQQHLAYVSRIYQVSLKGAFSDFNLDLVFKVLKENRDSVFVDIYNCIEYVKVFEEIYKKLSIIEKNAVRYMQNINLNYRQNIGSRPCNISFKIVLGGLGLSKVKEILDVHLKTLQARDTARSILMQVPVSEVKQIIEKHFDKLVLGYDSYLKQCFYNAVSYQDVYNRMFDDKYMKSFIQVQAEASLKLYPKR
;
A
#
# COMPACT_ATOMS: atom_id res chain seq x y z
N MET A 1 -41.68 22.12 7.31
CA MET A 1 -41.63 20.64 7.17
C MET A 1 -42.50 20.09 6.02
N LEU A 2 -42.75 20.88 4.94
CA LEU A 2 -43.52 20.45 3.75
C LEU A 2 -42.65 20.22 2.50
N GLY A 3 -41.39 20.70 2.47
CA GLY A 3 -40.49 20.59 1.31
C GLY A 3 -39.86 19.20 1.15
N PHE A 4 -39.59 18.49 2.25
CA PHE A 4 -38.92 17.18 2.21
C PHE A 4 -39.83 16.06 1.66
N LYS A 5 -41.14 16.16 1.88
CA LYS A 5 -42.11 15.18 1.33
C LYS A 5 -42.31 15.34 -0.17
N ARG A 6 -42.18 16.56 -0.72
CA ARG A 6 -42.33 16.80 -2.17
C ARG A 6 -41.11 16.32 -2.96
N PHE A 7 -39.91 16.42 -2.39
CA PHE A 7 -38.69 15.93 -3.04
C PHE A 7 -38.68 14.40 -3.16
N ASN A 8 -39.05 13.68 -2.08
CA ASN A 8 -39.13 12.23 -2.12
C ASN A 8 -40.25 11.70 -3.04
N LEU A 9 -41.35 12.43 -3.20
CA LEU A 9 -42.41 12.06 -4.13
C LEU A 9 -41.97 12.21 -5.59
N LEU A 10 -41.20 13.27 -5.88
CA LEU A 10 -40.67 13.55 -7.23
C LEU A 10 -39.63 12.51 -7.64
N VAL A 11 -38.73 12.14 -6.72
CA VAL A 11 -37.73 11.08 -6.96
C VAL A 11 -38.42 9.72 -7.13
N ALA A 12 -39.44 9.40 -6.32
CA ALA A 12 -40.20 8.17 -6.47
C ALA A 12 -40.96 8.12 -7.83
N LEU A 13 -41.54 9.23 -8.27
CA LEU A 13 -42.23 9.32 -9.57
C LEU A 13 -41.25 9.16 -10.75
N ILE A 14 -40.04 9.72 -10.65
CA ILE A 14 -39.00 9.54 -11.67
C ILE A 14 -38.56 8.08 -11.76
N PHE A 15 -38.35 7.41 -10.61
CA PHE A 15 -37.99 6.00 -10.57
C PHE A 15 -39.10 5.09 -11.09
N ILE A 16 -40.37 5.37 -10.76
CA ILE A 16 -41.52 4.62 -11.29
C ILE A 16 -41.67 4.84 -12.80
N SER A 17 -41.42 6.06 -13.29
CA SER A 17 -41.46 6.36 -14.72
C SER A 17 -40.34 5.67 -15.50
N LEU A 18 -39.14 5.55 -14.91
CA LEU A 18 -38.01 4.80 -15.48
C LEU A 18 -38.28 3.29 -15.50
N LEU A 19 -38.90 2.75 -14.45
CA LEU A 19 -39.33 1.34 -14.40
C LEU A 19 -40.43 1.03 -15.41
N LEU A 20 -41.37 1.95 -15.62
CA LEU A 20 -42.41 1.82 -16.65
C LEU A 20 -41.82 1.93 -18.07
N LEU A 21 -40.82 2.80 -18.29
CA LEU A 21 -40.09 2.87 -19.57
C LEU A 21 -39.29 1.59 -19.85
N LEU A 22 -38.66 1.00 -18.84
CA LEU A 22 -37.96 -0.28 -18.97
C LEU A 22 -38.92 -1.46 -19.21
N LEU A 23 -40.12 -1.42 -18.60
CA LEU A 23 -41.18 -2.40 -18.88
C LEU A 23 -41.80 -2.22 -20.26
N LEU A 24 -41.91 -0.99 -20.78
CA LEU A 24 -42.40 -0.71 -22.14
C LEU A 24 -41.39 -1.11 -23.22
N ILE A 25 -40.09 -1.10 -22.93
CA ILE A 25 -39.06 -1.65 -23.84
C ILE A 25 -39.01 -3.19 -23.75
N SER A 26 -39.41 -3.77 -22.61
CA SER A 26 -39.43 -5.23 -22.37
C SER A 26 -40.74 -5.93 -22.78
N CYS A 27 -41.76 -5.19 -23.25
CA CYS A 27 -43.02 -5.75 -23.70
C CYS A 27 -43.39 -5.20 -25.09
N ASN A 28 -42.97 -5.91 -26.15
CA ASN A 28 -43.69 -5.89 -27.42
C ASN A 28 -44.52 -7.18 -27.53
N PRO A 29 -45.85 -7.14 -27.37
CA PRO A 29 -46.72 -8.28 -27.60
C PRO A 29 -47.33 -8.17 -28.99
N ASN A 30 -46.71 -8.85 -29.96
CA ASN A 30 -47.30 -9.32 -31.21
C ASN A 30 -46.27 -10.33 -31.75
N SER A 31 -46.54 -11.61 -31.92
CA SER A 31 -47.77 -12.28 -32.34
C SER A 31 -47.63 -13.78 -32.08
N GLU A 32 -48.62 -14.44 -31.50
CA GLU A 32 -48.76 -15.89 -31.61
C GLU A 32 -49.82 -16.24 -32.65
N LEU A 33 -49.43 -17.20 -33.51
CA LEU A 33 -50.26 -18.10 -34.30
C LEU A 33 -51.00 -17.54 -35.53
N ARG A 34 -50.39 -17.82 -36.69
CA ARG A 34 -50.82 -18.83 -37.70
C ARG A 34 -50.72 -18.26 -39.12
N GLY A 35 -49.75 -18.71 -39.91
CA GLY A 35 -49.72 -18.43 -41.34
C GLY A 35 -48.38 -18.65 -42.02
N ASN A 36 -48.22 -19.84 -42.61
CA ASN A 36 -47.35 -20.19 -43.72
C ASN A 36 -45.82 -20.17 -43.54
N LEU A 37 -45.30 -21.40 -43.45
CA LEU A 37 -44.03 -21.84 -44.01
C LEU A 37 -43.78 -21.16 -45.37
N ASN A 38 -42.78 -20.27 -45.42
CA ASN A 38 -41.73 -20.15 -46.44
C ASN A 38 -41.18 -18.72 -46.46
N GLU A 39 -39.85 -18.62 -46.58
CA GLU A 39 -39.07 -17.41 -46.90
C GLU A 39 -38.79 -16.40 -45.76
N MET A 40 -37.71 -16.65 -45.00
CA MET A 40 -36.68 -15.63 -44.72
C MET A 40 -35.43 -16.32 -44.17
N GLY A 41 -34.34 -16.26 -44.94
CA GLY A 41 -33.03 -16.81 -44.57
C GLY A 41 -32.46 -16.10 -43.35
N VAL A 42 -32.68 -16.67 -42.18
CA VAL A 42 -31.94 -16.32 -40.96
C VAL A 42 -30.49 -16.78 -41.16
N ASN A 43 -29.53 -15.89 -40.97
CA ASN A 43 -28.09 -16.18 -41.04
C ASN A 43 -27.67 -16.97 -39.78
N VAL A 44 -28.15 -18.21 -39.66
CA VAL A 44 -27.96 -19.11 -38.50
C VAL A 44 -26.47 -19.31 -38.17
N GLY A 45 -25.57 -19.07 -39.12
CA GLY A 45 -24.12 -19.23 -38.96
C GLY A 45 -23.44 -18.17 -38.08
N GLU A 46 -23.81 -16.87 -38.19
CA GLU A 46 -23.16 -15.80 -37.42
C GLU A 46 -23.54 -15.86 -35.93
N ASP A 47 -24.82 -16.11 -35.64
CA ASP A 47 -25.35 -16.18 -34.28
C ASP A 47 -24.80 -17.41 -33.52
N TYR A 48 -24.61 -18.53 -34.23
CA TYR A 48 -24.00 -19.74 -33.66
C TYR A 48 -22.51 -19.54 -33.31
N ASN A 49 -21.74 -18.87 -34.17
CA ASN A 49 -20.32 -18.63 -33.93
C ASN A 49 -20.09 -17.68 -32.74
N GLU A 50 -20.94 -16.66 -32.57
CA GLU A 50 -20.88 -15.75 -31.44
C GLU A 50 -21.22 -16.46 -30.12
N LEU A 51 -22.21 -17.38 -30.14
CA LEU A 51 -22.52 -18.24 -29.01
C LEU A 51 -21.35 -19.15 -28.63
N GLN A 52 -20.66 -19.75 -29.61
CA GLN A 52 -19.47 -20.59 -29.36
C GLN A 52 -18.33 -19.79 -28.72
N LEU A 53 -18.06 -18.58 -29.20
CA LEU A 53 -17.04 -17.71 -28.62
C LEU A 53 -17.39 -17.36 -27.16
N LYS A 54 -18.66 -17.03 -26.88
CA LYS A 54 -19.13 -16.74 -25.52
C LYS A 54 -18.97 -17.94 -24.57
N MET A 55 -19.26 -19.15 -25.04
CA MET A 55 -19.02 -20.38 -24.26
C MET A 55 -17.52 -20.60 -23.98
N LEU A 56 -16.65 -20.31 -24.96
CA LEU A 56 -15.20 -20.42 -24.79
C LEU A 56 -14.68 -19.41 -23.77
N ILE A 57 -15.17 -18.16 -23.81
CA ILE A 57 -14.84 -17.10 -22.84
C ILE A 57 -15.21 -17.53 -21.41
N ASN A 58 -16.40 -18.09 -21.23
CA ASN A 58 -16.83 -18.63 -19.94
C ASN A 58 -15.92 -19.78 -19.47
N THR A 59 -15.54 -20.67 -20.38
CA THR A 59 -14.62 -21.78 -20.11
C THR A 59 -13.24 -21.30 -19.68
N PHE A 60 -12.76 -20.19 -20.27
CA PHE A 60 -11.47 -19.62 -19.90
C PHE A 60 -11.48 -18.94 -18.53
N ALA A 61 -12.66 -18.66 -17.96
CA ALA A 61 -12.81 -17.92 -16.70
C ALA A 61 -11.96 -16.62 -16.73
N LEU A 62 -12.15 -15.82 -17.77
CA LEU A 62 -11.53 -14.50 -17.93
C LEU A 62 -12.17 -13.49 -16.98
N MET A 63 -11.36 -12.66 -16.33
CA MET A 63 -11.86 -11.53 -15.54
C MET A 63 -12.43 -10.43 -16.47
N ASN A 64 -13.21 -9.50 -15.92
CA ASN A 64 -13.85 -8.42 -16.71
C ASN A 64 -12.85 -7.64 -17.58
N GLU A 65 -11.66 -7.32 -17.07
CA GLU A 65 -10.61 -6.61 -17.84
C GLU A 65 -10.02 -7.49 -18.96
N GLU A 66 -9.85 -8.78 -18.71
CA GLU A 66 -9.36 -9.74 -19.71
C GLU A 66 -10.41 -9.95 -20.82
N GLN A 67 -11.71 -9.92 -20.48
CA GLN A 67 -12.80 -9.99 -21.46
C GLN A 67 -12.82 -8.73 -22.35
N ALA A 68 -12.73 -7.53 -21.76
CA ALA A 68 -12.67 -6.29 -22.52
C ALA A 68 -11.44 -6.22 -23.44
N ALA A 69 -10.29 -6.73 -22.97
CA ALA A 69 -9.09 -6.87 -23.79
C ALA A 69 -9.31 -7.83 -24.97
N LEU A 70 -9.96 -8.97 -24.74
CA LEU A 70 -10.29 -9.93 -25.79
C LEU A 70 -11.22 -9.34 -26.85
N ASP A 71 -12.26 -8.60 -26.43
CA ASP A 71 -13.18 -7.93 -27.34
C ASP A 71 -12.47 -6.88 -28.21
N LYS A 72 -11.54 -6.12 -27.63
CA LYS A 72 -10.68 -5.20 -28.38
C LYS A 72 -9.81 -5.93 -29.41
N ILE A 73 -9.09 -6.99 -28.99
CA ILE A 73 -8.28 -7.80 -29.92
C ILE A 73 -9.16 -8.29 -31.07
N ARG A 74 -10.32 -8.88 -30.75
CA ARG A 74 -11.30 -9.35 -31.73
C ARG A 74 -11.65 -8.24 -32.71
N SER A 75 -12.10 -7.08 -32.21
CA SER A 75 -12.51 -5.95 -33.06
C SER A 75 -11.41 -5.50 -34.02
N ILE A 76 -10.14 -5.57 -33.61
CA ILE A 76 -9.00 -5.22 -34.45
C ILE A 76 -8.79 -6.30 -35.51
N VAL A 77 -8.70 -7.57 -35.11
CA VAL A 77 -8.32 -8.68 -36.02
C VAL A 77 -9.44 -9.09 -36.96
N THR A 78 -10.70 -8.78 -36.65
CA THR A 78 -11.85 -9.01 -37.54
C THR A 78 -12.27 -7.79 -38.34
N SER A 79 -11.75 -6.58 -38.04
CA SER A 79 -12.04 -5.39 -38.85
C SER A 79 -11.41 -5.49 -40.24
N PRO A 80 -12.17 -5.39 -41.34
CA PRO A 80 -11.63 -5.38 -42.69
C PRO A 80 -10.93 -4.07 -43.05
N GLU A 81 -11.15 -2.99 -42.29
CA GLU A 81 -10.60 -1.66 -42.57
C GLU A 81 -9.15 -1.54 -42.07
N ILE A 82 -8.83 -2.17 -40.95
CA ILE A 82 -7.51 -2.09 -40.33
C ILE A 82 -6.53 -2.96 -41.14
N GLY A 83 -5.52 -2.34 -41.73
CA GLY A 83 -4.45 -3.05 -42.44
C GLY A 83 -4.81 -3.54 -43.84
N ALA A 84 -5.98 -3.17 -44.38
CA ALA A 84 -6.38 -3.48 -45.75
C ALA A 84 -5.33 -3.04 -46.77
N SER A 85 -4.81 -1.81 -46.63
CA SER A 85 -3.77 -1.25 -47.50
C SER A 85 -2.41 -1.95 -47.40
N LYS A 86 -2.21 -2.78 -46.37
CA LYS A 86 -1.01 -3.59 -46.17
C LYS A 86 -1.22 -5.07 -46.52
N GLY A 87 -2.43 -5.46 -46.93
CA GLY A 87 -2.78 -6.84 -47.22
C GLY A 87 -2.79 -7.74 -45.99
N TYR A 88 -3.03 -7.18 -44.79
CA TYR A 88 -3.09 -7.95 -43.56
C TYR A 88 -4.33 -8.83 -43.50
N LYS A 89 -4.18 -10.01 -42.87
CA LYS A 89 -5.24 -11.00 -42.75
C LYS A 89 -6.38 -10.43 -41.90
N THR A 90 -7.61 -10.60 -42.39
CA THR A 90 -8.82 -10.30 -41.63
C THR A 90 -9.48 -11.61 -41.22
N TYR A 91 -9.61 -11.82 -39.92
CA TYR A 91 -10.24 -13.00 -39.36
C TYR A 91 -11.76 -12.85 -39.44
N SER A 92 -12.45 -13.92 -39.79
CA SER A 92 -13.85 -14.10 -39.41
C SER A 92 -13.95 -14.37 -37.90
N VAL A 93 -15.14 -14.20 -37.33
CA VAL A 93 -15.41 -14.55 -35.91
C VAL A 93 -15.07 -16.03 -35.66
N PHE A 94 -15.39 -16.91 -36.61
CA PHE A 94 -15.10 -18.33 -36.53
C PHE A 94 -13.60 -18.62 -36.52
N GLU A 95 -12.81 -18.01 -37.42
CA GLU A 95 -11.36 -18.19 -37.44
C GLU A 95 -10.70 -17.66 -36.15
N PHE A 96 -11.22 -16.57 -35.59
CA PHE A 96 -10.71 -16.05 -34.32
C PHE A 96 -11.06 -16.97 -33.14
N TYR A 97 -12.27 -17.55 -33.13
CA TYR A 97 -12.64 -18.59 -32.18
C TYR A 97 -11.74 -19.82 -32.30
N ASP A 98 -11.49 -20.31 -33.52
CA ASP A 98 -10.65 -21.48 -33.75
C ASP A 98 -9.18 -21.23 -33.38
N PHE A 99 -8.69 -20.00 -33.59
CA PHE A 99 -7.39 -19.54 -33.10
C PHE A 99 -7.28 -19.67 -31.57
N LEU A 100 -8.25 -19.14 -30.82
CA LEU A 100 -8.24 -19.21 -29.35
C LEU A 100 -8.36 -20.65 -28.85
N LYS A 101 -9.19 -21.46 -29.50
CA LYS A 101 -9.37 -22.88 -29.20
C LYS A 101 -8.08 -23.66 -29.42
N THR A 102 -7.37 -23.37 -30.51
CA THR A 102 -6.09 -24.02 -30.88
C THR A 102 -4.97 -23.67 -29.91
N LEU A 103 -4.89 -22.42 -29.44
CA LEU A 103 -3.93 -22.05 -28.38
C LEU A 103 -4.22 -22.73 -27.04
N GLY A 104 -5.50 -22.96 -26.74
CA GLY A 104 -5.93 -23.42 -25.42
C GLY A 104 -5.84 -22.34 -24.34
N VAL A 105 -6.35 -22.67 -23.16
CA VAL A 105 -6.65 -21.70 -22.09
C VAL A 105 -5.43 -20.91 -21.62
N LEU A 106 -4.29 -21.59 -21.41
CA LEU A 106 -3.10 -20.98 -20.81
C LEU A 106 -2.47 -19.95 -21.75
N ASP A 107 -2.29 -20.32 -23.02
CA ASP A 107 -1.61 -19.48 -24.00
C ASP A 107 -2.50 -18.35 -24.50
N ALA A 108 -3.80 -18.59 -24.69
CA ALA A 108 -4.76 -17.53 -24.97
C ALA A 108 -4.78 -16.47 -23.86
N LYS A 109 -4.78 -16.90 -22.58
CA LYS A 109 -4.68 -15.96 -21.44
C LYS A 109 -3.40 -15.15 -21.46
N LYS A 110 -2.27 -15.75 -21.85
CA LYS A 110 -0.99 -15.05 -21.93
C LYS A 110 -1.00 -13.97 -23.01
N VAL A 111 -1.54 -14.26 -24.20
CA VAL A 111 -1.74 -13.29 -25.29
C VAL A 111 -2.62 -12.12 -24.83
N ILE A 112 -3.77 -12.41 -24.22
CA ILE A 112 -4.72 -11.40 -23.72
C ILE A 112 -4.06 -10.49 -22.67
N ARG A 113 -3.32 -11.06 -21.72
CA ARG A 113 -2.64 -10.28 -20.66
C ARG A 113 -1.53 -9.40 -21.20
N ASN A 114 -0.75 -9.88 -22.16
CA ASN A 114 0.31 -9.07 -22.77
C ASN A 114 -0.28 -7.91 -23.59
N TYR A 115 -1.34 -8.16 -24.35
CA TYR A 115 -2.08 -7.07 -24.99
C TYR A 115 -2.64 -6.07 -23.97
N LEU A 116 -3.28 -6.54 -22.88
CA LEU A 116 -3.83 -5.68 -21.84
C LEU A 116 -2.75 -4.79 -21.21
N LYS A 117 -1.54 -5.32 -20.95
CA LYS A 117 -0.40 -4.52 -20.47
C LYS A 117 -0.03 -3.42 -21.48
N VAL A 118 0.03 -3.74 -22.76
CA VAL A 118 0.33 -2.77 -23.83
C VAL A 118 -0.76 -1.72 -23.92
N ASP A 119 -2.03 -2.12 -24.05
CA ASP A 119 -3.18 -1.23 -24.17
C ASP A 119 -3.32 -0.29 -22.96
N LYS A 120 -3.02 -0.76 -21.75
CA LYS A 120 -2.98 0.08 -20.55
C LYS A 120 -1.87 1.13 -20.63
N ARG A 121 -0.63 0.72 -20.93
CA ARG A 121 0.51 1.64 -21.03
C ARG A 121 0.36 2.64 -22.17
N GLN A 122 -0.17 2.22 -23.30
CA GLN A 122 -0.41 3.09 -24.44
C GLN A 122 -1.46 4.16 -24.13
N ARG A 123 -2.59 3.76 -23.52
CA ARG A 123 -3.61 4.71 -23.06
C ARG A 123 -3.05 5.71 -22.05
N GLU A 124 -2.35 5.24 -21.01
CA GLU A 124 -1.69 6.11 -20.03
C GLU A 124 -0.82 7.18 -20.71
N LEU A 125 -0.03 6.81 -21.73
CA LEU A 125 0.85 7.74 -22.43
C LEU A 125 0.12 8.67 -23.40
N GLN A 126 -0.91 8.18 -24.08
CA GLN A 126 -1.69 8.92 -25.06
C GLN A 126 -2.66 9.89 -24.39
N ASP A 127 -3.37 9.46 -23.35
CA ASP A 127 -4.30 10.28 -22.57
C ASP A 127 -3.54 11.45 -21.93
N ALA A 128 -2.35 11.20 -21.35
CA ALA A 128 -1.50 12.27 -20.81
C ALA A 128 -1.06 13.29 -21.87
N PHE A 129 -0.81 12.85 -23.11
CA PHE A 129 -0.50 13.78 -24.20
C PHE A 129 -1.77 14.51 -24.68
N GLU A 130 -2.90 13.84 -24.77
CA GLU A 130 -4.19 14.43 -25.17
C GLU A 130 -4.64 15.52 -24.18
N GLU A 131 -4.53 15.28 -22.88
CA GLU A 131 -4.79 16.27 -21.85
C GLU A 131 -3.94 17.53 -22.04
N SER A 132 -2.66 17.35 -22.37
CA SER A 132 -1.75 18.47 -22.65
C SER A 132 -2.05 19.19 -23.96
N LEU A 133 -2.81 18.61 -24.90
CA LEU A 133 -3.23 19.34 -26.09
C LEU A 133 -4.25 20.44 -25.77
N TYR A 134 -5.01 20.30 -24.68
CA TYR A 134 -5.96 21.34 -24.25
C TYR A 134 -5.29 22.62 -23.76
N SER A 135 -4.00 22.56 -23.36
CA SER A 135 -3.24 23.75 -22.93
C SER A 135 -2.67 24.56 -24.12
N ILE A 136 -2.71 24.01 -25.34
CA ILE A 136 -2.21 24.68 -26.55
C ILE A 136 -3.25 25.70 -27.04
N TYR A 137 -2.88 26.98 -27.03
CA TYR A 137 -3.75 28.09 -27.48
C TYR A 137 -3.93 28.13 -29.01
N ASP A 138 -2.92 27.74 -29.78
CA ASP A 138 -2.99 27.64 -31.24
C ASP A 138 -3.91 26.47 -31.64
N LEU A 139 -5.14 26.81 -32.02
CA LEU A 139 -6.18 25.84 -32.36
C LEU A 139 -5.84 25.01 -33.60
N ASP A 140 -5.24 25.61 -34.63
CA ASP A 140 -4.87 24.91 -35.86
C ASP A 140 -3.77 23.89 -35.57
N LYS A 141 -2.78 24.27 -34.75
CA LYS A 141 -1.70 23.35 -34.36
C LYS A 141 -2.20 22.26 -33.43
N ARG A 142 -3.10 22.59 -32.51
CA ARG A 142 -3.76 21.60 -31.65
C ARG A 142 -4.50 20.57 -32.48
N GLU A 143 -5.28 20.98 -33.47
CA GLU A 143 -5.98 20.07 -34.37
C GLU A 143 -4.99 19.19 -35.15
N GLN A 144 -3.90 19.75 -35.68
CA GLN A 144 -2.85 18.97 -36.34
C GLN A 144 -2.21 17.92 -35.42
N LEU A 145 -1.89 18.29 -34.17
CA LEU A 145 -1.30 17.37 -33.20
C LEU A 145 -2.29 16.29 -32.75
N GLN A 146 -3.58 16.63 -32.64
CA GLN A 146 -4.65 15.67 -32.38
C GLN A 146 -4.74 14.64 -33.51
N ILE A 147 -4.77 15.09 -34.78
CA ILE A 147 -4.78 14.20 -35.94
C ILE A 147 -3.57 13.26 -35.90
N GLN A 148 -2.37 13.77 -35.63
CA GLN A 148 -1.17 12.93 -35.54
C GLN A 148 -1.18 11.97 -34.32
N LEU A 149 -1.78 12.38 -33.20
CA LEU A 149 -2.00 11.49 -32.05
C LEU A 149 -2.96 10.36 -32.41
N ASP A 150 -4.04 10.66 -33.13
CA ASP A 150 -5.01 9.66 -33.60
C ASP A 150 -4.37 8.71 -34.63
N GLU A 151 -3.48 9.21 -35.50
CA GLU A 151 -2.65 8.37 -36.36
C GLU A 151 -1.73 7.42 -35.56
N GLN A 152 -1.13 7.89 -34.46
CA GLN A 152 -0.33 7.04 -33.56
C GLN A 152 -1.20 5.97 -32.87
N LYS A 153 -2.40 6.32 -32.41
CA LYS A 153 -3.39 5.37 -31.87
C LYS A 153 -3.71 4.29 -32.90
N ASN A 154 -3.99 4.69 -34.13
CA ASN A 154 -4.29 3.77 -35.24
C ASN A 154 -3.09 2.88 -35.62
N SER A 155 -1.86 3.40 -35.53
CA SER A 155 -0.64 2.61 -35.77
C SER A 155 -0.50 1.44 -34.78
N CYS A 156 -1.02 1.57 -33.56
CA CYS A 156 -0.97 0.51 -32.55
C CYS A 156 -1.91 -0.65 -32.94
N SER A 157 -3.14 -0.34 -33.33
CA SER A 157 -4.11 -1.31 -33.85
C SER A 157 -3.58 -2.00 -35.11
N LEU A 158 -2.94 -1.24 -36.00
CA LEU A 158 -2.32 -1.78 -37.21
C LEU A 158 -1.19 -2.78 -36.90
N ARG A 159 -0.35 -2.49 -35.90
CA ARG A 159 0.72 -3.39 -35.48
C ARG A 159 0.18 -4.69 -34.87
N LEU A 160 -0.90 -4.61 -34.06
CA LEU A 160 -1.55 -5.82 -33.57
C LEU A 160 -2.09 -6.66 -34.74
N LYS A 161 -2.76 -6.02 -35.70
CA LYS A 161 -3.25 -6.68 -36.92
C LYS A 161 -2.13 -7.39 -37.71
N GLN A 162 -0.97 -6.73 -37.83
CA GLN A 162 0.21 -7.33 -38.45
C GLN A 162 0.66 -8.61 -37.75
N LEU A 163 0.71 -8.60 -36.41
CA LEU A 163 1.12 -9.77 -35.63
C LEU A 163 0.17 -10.95 -35.79
N PHE A 164 -1.13 -10.68 -35.95
CA PHE A 164 -2.12 -11.72 -36.25
C PHE A 164 -2.14 -12.14 -37.72
N SER A 165 -1.39 -11.50 -38.61
CA SER A 165 -1.36 -11.84 -40.03
C SER A 165 -0.39 -12.96 -40.40
N ASP A 166 0.30 -13.57 -39.42
CA ASP A 166 1.11 -14.76 -39.67
C ASP A 166 0.24 -15.97 -40.02
N GLU A 167 0.82 -16.89 -40.79
CA GLU A 167 0.12 -18.06 -41.33
C GLU A 167 -0.20 -19.11 -40.25
N ASP A 168 0.59 -19.17 -39.17
CA ASP A 168 0.49 -20.19 -38.13
C ASP A 168 0.14 -19.60 -36.74
N VAL A 169 -0.76 -20.29 -36.04
CA VAL A 169 -1.29 -19.89 -34.71
C VAL A 169 -0.17 -19.77 -33.68
N TYR A 170 0.79 -20.70 -33.69
CA TYR A 170 1.89 -20.71 -32.73
C TYR A 170 2.87 -19.56 -32.98
N SER A 171 3.07 -19.18 -34.24
CA SER A 171 3.89 -18.04 -34.63
C SER A 171 3.33 -16.72 -34.10
N VAL A 172 2.01 -16.52 -34.19
CA VAL A 172 1.32 -15.36 -33.57
C VAL A 172 1.53 -15.37 -32.06
N TYR A 173 1.35 -16.54 -31.41
CA TYR A 173 1.57 -16.69 -29.98
C TYR A 173 2.98 -16.31 -29.57
N VAL A 174 4.02 -16.88 -30.20
CA VAL A 174 5.41 -16.60 -29.86
C VAL A 174 5.71 -15.10 -29.92
N LYS A 175 5.22 -14.41 -30.96
CA LYS A 175 5.46 -12.97 -31.13
C LYS A 175 4.77 -12.08 -30.08
N ILE A 176 3.62 -12.49 -29.54
CA ILE A 176 2.86 -11.69 -28.55
C ILE A 176 3.16 -12.12 -27.12
N ALA A 177 3.45 -13.40 -26.91
CA ALA A 177 3.75 -14.00 -25.62
C ALA A 177 5.23 -13.82 -25.19
N ASP A 178 6.10 -13.42 -26.12
CA ASP A 178 7.45 -12.94 -25.80
C ASP A 178 7.35 -11.66 -24.94
N ASP A 179 8.04 -11.66 -23.80
CA ASP A 179 8.08 -10.50 -22.89
C ASP A 179 8.66 -9.25 -23.58
N ASN A 180 9.40 -9.42 -24.67
CA ASN A 180 9.92 -8.32 -25.47
C ASN A 180 8.83 -7.59 -26.27
N TYR A 181 7.68 -8.22 -26.57
CA TYR A 181 6.57 -7.58 -27.27
C TYR A 181 6.07 -6.35 -26.52
N VAL A 182 5.82 -6.51 -25.22
CA VAL A 182 5.30 -5.42 -24.37
C VAL A 182 6.29 -4.25 -24.38
N LYS A 183 7.59 -4.54 -24.22
CA LYS A 183 8.64 -3.53 -24.23
C LYS A 183 8.68 -2.79 -25.57
N GLN A 184 8.73 -3.51 -26.70
CA GLN A 184 8.82 -2.91 -28.03
C GLN A 184 7.57 -2.12 -28.42
N ALA A 185 6.38 -2.56 -28.04
CA ALA A 185 5.13 -1.87 -28.35
C ALA A 185 5.03 -0.56 -27.55
N VAL A 186 5.41 -0.58 -26.27
CA VAL A 186 5.46 0.62 -25.42
C VAL A 186 6.53 1.57 -25.91
N GLU A 187 7.74 1.08 -26.24
CA GLU A 187 8.83 1.90 -26.76
C GLU A 187 8.49 2.58 -28.08
N HIS A 188 7.85 1.86 -29.02
CA HIS A 188 7.37 2.44 -30.28
C HIS A 188 6.39 3.59 -30.04
N THR A 189 5.45 3.41 -29.11
CA THR A 189 4.48 4.45 -28.73
C THR A 189 5.18 5.65 -28.11
N ALA A 190 6.13 5.40 -27.20
CA ALA A 190 6.92 6.45 -26.58
C ALA A 190 7.74 7.26 -27.60
N VAL A 191 8.34 6.61 -28.61
CA VAL A 191 9.07 7.27 -29.70
C VAL A 191 8.13 8.13 -30.56
N GLY A 192 6.96 7.59 -30.93
CA GLY A 192 5.94 8.34 -31.67
C GLY A 192 5.51 9.60 -30.93
N LEU A 193 5.18 9.47 -29.65
CA LEU A 193 4.83 10.59 -28.79
C LEU A 193 5.99 11.57 -28.59
N ALA A 194 7.23 11.10 -28.45
CA ALA A 194 8.40 11.98 -28.37
C ALA A 194 8.57 12.85 -29.63
N LYS A 195 8.25 12.32 -30.82
CA LYS A 195 8.22 13.08 -32.07
C LYS A 195 7.09 14.11 -32.11
N LEU A 196 5.91 13.79 -31.57
CA LEU A 196 4.82 14.78 -31.45
C LEU A 196 5.21 15.89 -30.48
N ARG A 197 5.84 15.53 -29.36
CA ARG A 197 6.34 16.47 -28.34
C ARG A 197 7.43 17.40 -28.86
N SER A 198 8.34 16.93 -29.72
CA SER A 198 9.35 17.82 -30.32
C SER A 198 8.72 18.86 -31.24
N GLN A 199 7.59 18.55 -31.88
CA GLN A 199 6.81 19.52 -32.65
C GLN A 199 6.13 20.56 -31.75
N VAL A 200 5.76 20.21 -30.52
CA VAL A 200 5.28 21.16 -29.51
C VAL A 200 6.39 22.12 -29.06
N ARG A 201 7.61 21.59 -28.81
CA ARG A 201 8.78 22.39 -28.39
C ARG A 201 9.19 23.47 -29.40
N GLY A 202 8.80 23.33 -30.66
CA GLY A 202 9.09 24.31 -31.72
C GLY A 202 8.06 25.43 -31.87
N VAL A 203 6.93 25.39 -31.15
CA VAL A 203 5.78 26.30 -31.36
C VAL A 203 5.36 27.04 -30.09
N VAL A 204 5.59 26.47 -28.89
CA VAL A 204 5.13 27.07 -27.64
C VAL A 204 6.16 28.08 -27.12
N GLU A 205 5.80 29.36 -27.05
CA GLU A 205 6.40 30.29 -26.09
C GLU A 205 6.20 29.71 -24.68
N ASP A 206 7.26 29.13 -24.12
CA ASP A 206 7.55 28.87 -22.71
C ASP A 206 6.50 28.20 -21.76
N GLY A 207 5.28 27.90 -22.21
CA GLY A 207 4.14 27.65 -21.31
C GLY A 207 4.00 26.26 -20.71
N ASP A 208 4.21 25.17 -21.47
CA ASP A 208 3.93 23.81 -20.97
C ASP A 208 5.22 23.06 -20.58
N VAL A 209 5.52 23.09 -19.29
CA VAL A 209 6.76 22.55 -18.71
C VAL A 209 6.79 21.02 -18.78
N TYR A 210 5.66 20.35 -18.59
CA TYR A 210 5.59 18.88 -18.55
C TYR A 210 5.93 18.25 -19.91
N LEU A 211 5.46 18.86 -21.01
CA LEU A 211 5.77 18.41 -22.37
C LEU A 211 7.24 18.60 -22.78
N ARG A 212 7.96 19.48 -22.08
CA ARG A 212 9.40 19.72 -22.30
C ARG A 212 10.29 18.72 -21.57
N LEU A 213 9.73 17.88 -20.71
CA LEU A 213 10.45 16.83 -20.02
C LEU A 213 10.68 15.62 -20.93
N SER A 214 11.76 14.88 -20.69
CA SER A 214 11.97 13.54 -21.24
C SER A 214 11.01 12.53 -20.63
N PHE A 215 10.88 11.36 -21.25
CA PHE A 215 10.04 10.27 -20.71
C PHE A 215 10.39 9.89 -19.26
N HIS A 216 11.68 9.86 -18.94
CA HIS A 216 12.15 9.54 -17.60
C HIS A 216 11.77 10.61 -16.58
N GLU A 217 12.00 11.88 -16.90
CA GLU A 217 11.64 13.03 -16.07
C GLU A 217 10.13 13.12 -15.85
N GLN A 218 9.32 12.79 -16.86
CA GLN A 218 7.86 12.70 -16.72
C GLN A 218 7.45 11.62 -15.74
N ASN A 219 8.06 10.43 -15.79
CA ASN A 219 7.76 9.38 -14.80
C ASN A 219 8.05 9.86 -13.37
N VAL A 220 9.14 10.60 -13.17
CA VAL A 220 9.45 11.19 -11.86
C VAL A 220 8.39 12.20 -11.43
N ILE A 221 7.95 13.06 -12.35
CA ILE A 221 6.86 14.01 -12.09
C ILE A 221 5.53 13.31 -11.83
N ASP A 222 5.22 12.22 -12.53
CA ASP A 222 4.01 11.43 -12.31
C ASP A 222 4.00 10.74 -10.94
N GLU A 223 5.16 10.33 -10.42
CA GLU A 223 5.27 9.86 -9.04
C GLU A 223 4.95 10.98 -8.03
N ILE A 224 5.50 12.18 -8.23
CA ILE A 224 5.21 13.34 -7.39
C ILE A 224 3.73 13.71 -7.49
N LYS A 225 3.16 13.71 -8.70
CA LYS A 225 1.74 13.91 -8.99
C LYS A 225 0.90 12.95 -8.17
N GLY A 226 1.21 11.65 -8.25
CA GLY A 226 0.51 10.59 -7.50
C GLY A 226 0.57 10.76 -5.99
N ILE A 227 1.54 11.51 -5.45
CA ILE A 227 1.59 11.87 -4.03
C ILE A 227 0.64 13.03 -3.72
N VAL A 228 0.71 14.11 -4.51
CA VAL A 228 -0.01 15.37 -4.21
C VAL A 228 -1.48 15.35 -4.63
N THR A 229 -1.87 14.49 -5.57
CA THR A 229 -3.26 14.31 -6.03
C THR A 229 -4.00 13.18 -5.32
N ASN A 230 -3.31 12.33 -4.57
CA ASN A 230 -3.94 11.20 -3.89
C ASN A 230 -4.60 11.64 -2.57
N PRO A 231 -5.93 11.54 -2.42
CA PRO A 231 -6.65 12.00 -1.22
C PRO A 231 -6.38 11.16 0.03
N TYR A 232 -5.87 9.93 -0.12
CA TYR A 232 -5.58 9.04 1.00
C TYR A 232 -4.24 9.35 1.68
N ILE A 233 -3.34 10.05 0.99
CA ILE A 233 -2.08 10.51 1.58
C ILE A 233 -2.37 11.76 2.42
N ALA A 234 -1.94 11.71 3.69
CA ALA A 234 -2.12 12.79 4.67
C ALA A 234 -3.60 13.18 4.91
N SER A 235 -4.52 12.21 4.83
CA SER A 235 -5.96 12.44 4.93
C SER A 235 -6.40 13.04 6.28
N TYR A 236 -5.61 12.84 7.34
CA TYR A 236 -5.86 13.38 8.68
C TYR A 236 -5.17 14.72 8.94
N ASP A 237 -4.21 15.11 8.10
CA ASP A 237 -3.40 16.32 8.28
C ASP A 237 -4.07 17.58 7.68
N GLY A 238 -5.13 17.40 6.87
CA GLY A 238 -5.84 18.50 6.23
C GLY A 238 -5.09 19.14 5.05
N TYR A 239 -4.04 18.49 4.53
CA TYR A 239 -3.29 18.98 3.39
C TYR A 239 -4.12 19.02 2.11
N LYS A 240 -3.88 20.04 1.28
CA LYS A 240 -4.50 20.21 -0.03
C LYS A 240 -4.24 18.98 -0.88
N THR A 241 -5.30 18.51 -1.52
CA THR A 241 -5.23 17.48 -2.57
C THR A 241 -5.44 18.17 -3.90
N TYR A 242 -4.42 18.18 -4.74
CA TYR A 242 -4.46 18.82 -6.06
C TYR A 242 -5.31 17.99 -7.02
N THR A 243 -6.02 18.65 -7.92
CA THR A 243 -6.45 17.99 -9.16
C THR A 243 -5.28 17.88 -10.13
N GLU A 244 -5.38 17.02 -11.13
CA GLU A 244 -4.32 16.86 -12.13
C GLU A 244 -4.04 18.17 -12.87
N SER A 245 -5.08 18.88 -13.31
CA SER A 245 -4.96 20.20 -13.93
C SER A 245 -4.27 21.21 -13.00
N GLN A 246 -4.65 21.28 -11.72
CA GLN A 246 -4.00 22.19 -10.77
C GLN A 246 -2.52 21.87 -10.56
N PHE A 247 -2.14 20.60 -10.67
CA PHE A 247 -0.74 20.19 -10.58
C PHE A 247 0.05 20.61 -11.83
N TYR A 248 -0.51 20.47 -13.03
CA TYR A 248 0.15 20.92 -14.26
C TYR A 248 0.30 22.45 -14.31
N ASP A 249 -0.73 23.20 -13.88
CA ASP A 249 -0.65 24.65 -13.72
C ASP A 249 0.50 25.06 -12.78
N LEU A 250 0.73 24.23 -11.75
CA LEU A 250 1.84 24.40 -10.82
C LEU A 250 3.19 24.27 -11.50
N LEU A 251 3.39 23.21 -12.29
CA LEU A 251 4.64 22.97 -13.02
C LEU A 251 4.92 24.12 -14.00
N ASN A 252 3.89 24.61 -14.67
CA ASN A 252 3.98 25.74 -15.59
C ASN A 252 4.37 27.02 -14.84
N THR A 253 3.78 27.26 -13.68
CA THR A 253 4.13 28.39 -12.79
C THR A 253 5.57 28.30 -12.27
N MET A 254 6.06 27.09 -11.97
CA MET A 254 7.44 26.85 -11.53
C MET A 254 8.46 27.15 -12.64
N GLY A 255 8.09 26.89 -13.89
CA GLY A 255 9.01 26.98 -15.02
C GLY A 255 9.97 25.79 -15.10
N ILE A 256 10.51 25.56 -16.30
CA ILE A 256 11.31 24.37 -16.61
C ILE A 256 12.54 24.20 -15.70
N SER A 257 13.23 25.29 -15.35
CA SER A 257 14.44 25.23 -14.53
C SER A 257 14.18 24.69 -13.13
N ASN A 258 13.11 25.16 -12.47
CA ASN A 258 12.73 24.70 -11.13
C ASN A 258 12.17 23.28 -11.15
N VAL A 259 11.46 22.90 -12.22
CA VAL A 259 10.96 21.52 -12.38
C VAL A 259 12.11 20.54 -12.61
N THR A 260 13.13 20.91 -13.39
CA THR A 260 14.34 20.10 -13.53
C THR A 260 15.09 19.97 -12.19
N GLU A 261 15.22 21.04 -11.40
CA GLU A 261 15.82 20.94 -10.05
C GLU A 261 14.99 20.04 -9.13
N LEU A 262 13.66 20.17 -9.14
CA LEU A 262 12.73 19.31 -8.39
C LEU A 262 12.97 17.83 -8.69
N ILE A 263 13.08 17.47 -9.97
CA ILE A 263 13.33 16.10 -10.41
C ILE A 263 14.65 15.59 -9.85
N ILE A 264 15.74 16.33 -10.05
CA ILE A 264 17.09 15.94 -9.58
C ILE A 264 17.09 15.70 -8.06
N LEU A 265 16.47 16.60 -7.30
CA LEU A 265 16.39 16.50 -5.85
C LEU A 265 15.55 15.30 -5.41
N TYR A 266 14.39 15.10 -6.04
CA TYR A 266 13.52 13.97 -5.73
C TYR A 266 14.18 12.63 -6.05
N GLU A 267 14.86 12.49 -7.18
CA GLU A 267 15.59 11.26 -7.51
C GLU A 267 16.76 10.98 -6.57
N ARG A 268 17.53 12.01 -6.19
CA ARG A 268 18.58 11.88 -5.18
C ARG A 268 17.98 11.38 -3.87
N TYR A 269 16.86 11.97 -3.46
CA TYR A 269 16.12 11.59 -2.26
C TYR A 269 15.64 10.12 -2.32
N LEU A 270 15.06 9.69 -3.44
CA LEU A 270 14.63 8.31 -3.66
C LEU A 270 15.78 7.31 -3.52
N ARG A 271 16.95 7.64 -4.08
CA ARG A 271 18.15 6.78 -4.02
C ARG A 271 18.65 6.59 -2.60
N ILE A 272 18.82 7.68 -1.85
CA ILE A 272 19.30 7.62 -0.46
C ILE A 272 18.33 6.77 0.38
N ARG A 273 17.02 7.05 0.27
CA ARG A 273 16.00 6.30 0.99
C ARG A 273 15.97 4.81 0.63
N ALA A 274 16.16 4.46 -0.63
CA ALA A 274 16.18 3.06 -1.06
C ALA A 274 17.35 2.30 -0.42
N ILE A 275 18.50 2.95 -0.27
CA ILE A 275 19.67 2.41 0.42
C ILE A 275 19.33 2.21 1.91
N ASP A 276 18.91 3.26 2.62
CA ASP A 276 18.59 3.18 4.05
C ASP A 276 17.52 2.13 4.36
N TYR A 277 16.47 2.08 3.52
CA TYR A 277 15.40 1.10 3.67
C TYR A 277 15.91 -0.32 3.46
N SER A 278 16.76 -0.55 2.47
CA SER A 278 17.35 -1.86 2.20
C SER A 278 18.26 -2.31 3.33
N ASP A 279 19.12 -1.41 3.82
CA ASP A 279 20.07 -1.70 4.90
C ASP A 279 19.33 -2.03 6.19
N ILE A 280 18.36 -1.21 6.60
CA ILE A 280 17.55 -1.47 7.78
C ILE A 280 16.74 -2.76 7.62
N LYS A 281 16.20 -3.03 6.43
CA LYS A 281 15.48 -4.28 6.17
C LYS A 281 16.40 -5.49 6.32
N ALA A 282 17.65 -5.41 5.87
CA ALA A 282 18.63 -6.47 6.06
C ALA A 282 18.96 -6.67 7.55
N GLU A 283 19.15 -5.58 8.29
CA GLU A 283 19.41 -5.64 9.73
C GLU A 283 18.24 -6.25 10.51
N LEU A 284 17.00 -5.99 10.11
CA LEU A 284 15.81 -6.60 10.72
C LEU A 284 15.80 -8.13 10.62
N GLU A 285 16.35 -8.71 9.55
CA GLU A 285 16.37 -10.17 9.39
C GLU A 285 17.26 -10.88 10.42
N SER A 286 18.14 -10.15 11.11
CA SER A 286 19.00 -10.68 12.17
C SER A 286 18.33 -10.76 13.55
N ILE A 287 17.18 -10.09 13.76
CA ILE A 287 16.47 -10.10 15.05
C ILE A 287 15.83 -11.46 15.29
N GLU A 288 16.19 -12.17 16.36
CA GLU A 288 15.69 -13.52 16.62
C GLU A 288 14.20 -13.56 16.99
N ASP A 289 13.71 -12.56 17.72
CA ASP A 289 12.30 -12.48 18.09
C ASP A 289 11.41 -12.05 16.90
N LEU A 290 10.63 -13.00 16.38
CA LEU A 290 9.78 -12.81 15.20
C LEU A 290 8.67 -11.77 15.41
N ASP A 291 8.12 -11.65 16.62
CA ASP A 291 7.05 -10.69 16.90
C ASP A 291 7.62 -9.27 16.88
N ILE A 292 8.80 -9.08 17.49
CA ILE A 292 9.53 -7.81 17.47
C ILE A 292 9.99 -7.46 16.06
N ARG A 293 10.49 -8.44 15.30
CA ARG A 293 10.88 -8.24 13.89
C ARG A 293 9.69 -7.75 13.08
N SER A 294 8.54 -8.42 13.17
CA SER A 294 7.30 -8.05 12.46
C SER A 294 6.84 -6.64 12.83
N GLU A 295 6.89 -6.28 14.11
CA GLU A 295 6.48 -4.96 14.60
C GLU A 295 7.42 -3.85 14.08
N LEU A 296 8.75 -4.06 14.11
CA LEU A 296 9.72 -3.12 13.53
C LEU A 296 9.60 -3.01 12.00
N GLN A 297 9.27 -4.10 11.30
CA GLN A 297 8.98 -4.07 9.86
C GLN A 297 7.75 -3.20 9.55
N GLN A 298 6.70 -3.28 10.35
CA GLN A 298 5.54 -2.40 10.23
C GLN A 298 5.92 -0.93 10.50
N HIS A 299 6.76 -0.68 11.51
CA HIS A 299 7.25 0.66 11.79
C HIS A 299 8.11 1.22 10.65
N LEU A 300 8.97 0.41 10.05
CA LEU A 300 9.75 0.76 8.85
C LEU A 300 8.85 1.10 7.67
N ALA A 301 7.80 0.31 7.43
CA ALA A 301 6.82 0.58 6.38
C ALA A 301 6.06 1.89 6.65
N TYR A 302 5.73 2.18 7.91
CA TYR A 302 5.10 3.43 8.30
C TYR A 302 6.02 4.63 8.10
N VAL A 303 7.27 4.56 8.57
CA VAL A 303 8.29 5.59 8.36
C VAL A 303 8.53 5.85 6.87
N SER A 304 8.56 4.79 6.07
CA SER A 304 8.62 4.86 4.61
C SER A 304 7.38 5.52 3.99
N ARG A 305 6.29 5.76 4.71
CA ARG A 305 5.13 6.55 4.21
C ARG A 305 5.13 8.00 4.68
N ILE A 306 5.80 8.32 5.79
CA ILE A 306 5.87 9.69 6.34
C ILE A 306 6.43 10.68 5.31
N TYR A 307 7.32 10.24 4.40
CA TYR A 307 7.82 11.13 3.37
C TYR A 307 6.73 11.61 2.41
N GLN A 308 5.80 10.74 2.01
CA GLN A 308 4.73 11.11 1.08
C GLN A 308 3.85 12.18 1.73
N VAL A 309 3.56 12.00 3.01
CA VAL A 309 2.84 12.98 3.83
C VAL A 309 3.59 14.31 3.88
N SER A 310 4.90 14.27 4.07
CA SER A 310 5.74 15.46 4.20
C SER A 310 5.90 16.23 2.90
N LEU A 311 6.11 15.51 1.79
CA LEU A 311 6.15 16.09 0.45
C LEU A 311 4.81 16.72 0.12
N LYS A 312 3.71 15.99 0.36
CA LYS A 312 2.35 16.54 0.17
C LYS A 312 2.11 17.79 1.00
N GLY A 313 2.54 17.80 2.26
CA GLY A 313 2.49 18.97 3.13
C GLY A 313 3.25 20.17 2.54
N ALA A 314 4.46 19.97 2.02
CA ALA A 314 5.23 21.04 1.39
C ALA A 314 4.55 21.63 0.14
N PHE A 315 3.87 20.78 -0.65
CA PHE A 315 3.06 21.22 -1.78
C PHE A 315 1.72 21.87 -1.37
N SER A 316 1.18 21.54 -0.19
CA SER A 316 -0.13 22.03 0.26
C SER A 316 -0.18 23.56 0.33
N ASP A 317 0.88 24.17 0.88
CA ASP A 317 1.01 25.62 1.02
C ASP A 317 1.68 26.27 -0.20
N PHE A 318 2.02 25.48 -1.22
CA PHE A 318 2.83 25.82 -2.38
C PHE A 318 3.95 26.81 -2.09
N ASN A 319 4.92 26.36 -1.29
CA ASN A 319 6.14 27.10 -1.02
C ASN A 319 7.33 26.33 -1.62
N LEU A 320 7.91 26.85 -2.69
CA LEU A 320 9.01 26.19 -3.41
C LEU A 320 10.24 25.97 -2.54
N ASP A 321 10.57 26.94 -1.68
CA ASP A 321 11.67 26.81 -0.73
C ASP A 321 11.40 25.66 0.24
N LEU A 322 10.15 25.50 0.70
CA LEU A 322 9.75 24.40 1.56
C LEU A 322 9.82 23.05 0.85
N VAL A 323 9.38 22.96 -0.42
CA VAL A 323 9.48 21.73 -1.22
C VAL A 323 10.95 21.33 -1.39
N PHE A 324 11.79 22.26 -1.83
CA PHE A 324 13.22 21.99 -1.99
C PHE A 324 13.90 21.69 -0.65
N LYS A 325 13.51 22.37 0.43
CA LYS A 325 13.98 22.06 1.78
C LYS A 325 13.62 20.63 2.17
N VAL A 326 12.37 20.19 2.00
CA VAL A 326 11.97 18.81 2.33
C VAL A 326 12.73 17.76 1.53
N LEU A 327 13.10 18.05 0.27
CA LEU A 327 13.89 17.13 -0.56
C LEU A 327 15.40 17.18 -0.28
N LYS A 328 15.92 18.33 0.18
CA LYS A 328 17.33 18.54 0.56
C LYS A 328 17.62 18.07 1.99
N GLU A 329 16.67 18.25 2.89
CA GLU A 329 16.74 17.77 4.26
C GLU A 329 16.66 16.26 4.24
N ASN A 330 17.85 15.66 4.24
CA ASN A 330 18.02 14.25 4.42
C ASN A 330 17.37 13.89 5.76
N ARG A 331 16.25 13.16 5.72
CA ARG A 331 15.58 12.68 6.94
C ARG A 331 16.32 11.49 7.52
N ASP A 332 17.63 11.64 7.67
CA ASP A 332 18.52 10.71 8.36
C ASP A 332 17.95 10.38 9.74
N SER A 333 17.32 11.37 10.41
CA SER A 333 16.74 11.19 11.75
C SER A 333 15.68 10.08 11.85
N VAL A 334 14.86 9.86 10.81
CA VAL A 334 13.71 8.95 10.93
C VAL A 334 14.12 7.49 10.76
N PHE A 335 15.09 7.23 9.89
CA PHE A 335 15.69 5.89 9.75
C PHE A 335 16.68 5.59 10.89
N VAL A 336 17.40 6.61 11.39
CA VAL A 336 18.26 6.49 12.57
C VAL A 336 17.48 6.02 13.80
N ASP A 337 16.25 6.50 14.01
CA ASP A 337 15.41 6.04 15.12
C ASP A 337 15.14 4.54 15.05
N ILE A 338 14.79 4.02 13.85
CA ILE A 338 14.56 2.59 13.65
C ILE A 338 15.86 1.80 13.82
N TYR A 339 16.95 2.29 13.26
CA TYR A 339 18.25 1.66 13.38
C TYR A 339 18.67 1.52 14.85
N ASN A 340 18.52 2.59 15.64
CA ASN A 340 18.78 2.56 17.08
C ASN A 340 17.88 1.55 17.80
N CYS A 341 16.59 1.46 17.43
CA CYS A 341 15.69 0.46 17.99
C CYS A 341 16.19 -0.97 17.73
N ILE A 342 16.62 -1.26 16.50
CA ILE A 342 17.17 -2.56 16.10
C ILE A 342 18.42 -2.89 16.92
N GLU A 343 19.36 -1.95 17.01
CA GLU A 343 20.61 -2.15 17.75
C GLU A 343 20.36 -2.44 19.23
N TYR A 344 19.46 -1.69 19.89
CA TYR A 344 19.12 -1.97 21.28
C TYR A 344 18.39 -3.32 21.46
N VAL A 345 17.55 -3.73 20.51
CA VAL A 345 16.92 -5.07 20.55
C VAL A 345 17.97 -6.17 20.45
N LYS A 346 18.93 -6.08 19.53
CA LYS A 346 20.03 -7.05 19.42
C LYS A 346 20.86 -7.10 20.70
N VAL A 347 21.22 -5.94 21.26
CA VAL A 347 21.94 -5.87 22.54
C VAL A 347 21.15 -6.56 23.64
N PHE A 348 19.82 -6.38 23.70
CA PHE A 348 18.97 -7.09 24.63
C PHE A 348 18.98 -8.61 24.41
N GLU A 349 18.90 -9.09 23.17
CA GLU A 349 18.96 -10.53 22.85
C GLU A 349 20.28 -11.14 23.35
N GLU A 350 21.39 -10.45 23.15
CA GLU A 350 22.71 -10.86 23.66
C GLU A 350 22.81 -10.82 25.19
N ILE A 351 22.22 -9.82 25.84
CA ILE A 351 22.08 -9.78 27.30
C ILE A 351 21.28 -10.98 27.76
N TYR A 352 20.10 -11.22 27.17
CA TYR A 352 19.18 -12.27 27.56
C TYR A 352 19.82 -13.65 27.44
N LYS A 353 20.61 -13.91 26.39
CA LYS A 353 21.40 -15.16 26.25
C LYS A 353 22.33 -15.41 27.44
N LYS A 354 22.97 -14.36 27.97
CA LYS A 354 23.92 -14.40 29.10
C LYS A 354 23.27 -14.52 30.48
N LEU A 355 21.94 -14.39 30.57
CA LEU A 355 21.21 -14.53 31.82
C LEU A 355 21.02 -16.00 32.21
N SER A 356 21.10 -16.29 33.50
CA SER A 356 20.71 -17.56 34.09
C SER A 356 19.21 -17.83 33.92
N ILE A 357 18.77 -19.07 34.15
CA ILE A 357 17.35 -19.44 34.06
C ILE A 357 16.49 -18.60 35.03
N ILE A 358 17.00 -18.34 36.23
CA ILE A 358 16.31 -17.56 37.26
C ILE A 358 16.19 -16.10 36.82
N GLU A 359 17.26 -15.49 36.33
CA GLU A 359 17.26 -14.14 35.77
C GLU A 359 16.32 -14.02 34.56
N LYS A 360 16.31 -15.00 33.65
CA LYS A 360 15.38 -15.04 32.50
C LYS A 360 13.92 -15.11 32.95
N ASN A 361 13.62 -15.87 34.00
CA ASN A 361 12.27 -15.92 34.58
C ASN A 361 11.86 -14.55 35.16
N ALA A 362 12.78 -13.86 35.84
CA ALA A 362 12.58 -12.51 36.34
C ALA A 362 12.35 -11.48 35.21
N VAL A 363 13.12 -11.53 34.12
CA VAL A 363 12.87 -10.69 32.94
C VAL A 363 11.48 -10.94 32.36
N ARG A 364 11.08 -12.22 32.19
CA ARG A 364 9.74 -12.57 31.68
C ARG A 364 8.62 -12.09 32.60
N TYR A 365 8.82 -12.14 33.92
CA TYR A 365 7.87 -11.59 34.88
C TYR A 365 7.67 -10.08 34.67
N MET A 366 8.75 -9.31 34.61
CA MET A 366 8.70 -7.87 34.35
C MET A 366 8.07 -7.55 32.98
N GLN A 367 8.43 -8.30 31.94
CA GLN A 367 7.91 -8.13 30.58
C GLN A 367 6.40 -8.37 30.53
N ASN A 368 5.91 -9.45 31.13
CA ASN A 368 4.48 -9.77 31.16
C ASN A 368 3.66 -8.71 31.92
N ILE A 369 4.23 -8.13 32.97
CA ILE A 369 3.60 -7.02 33.70
C ILE A 369 3.48 -5.78 32.80
N ASN A 370 4.48 -5.51 31.98
CA ASN A 370 4.50 -4.38 31.05
C ASN A 370 3.50 -4.57 29.88
N LEU A 371 3.42 -5.78 29.32
CA LEU A 371 2.53 -6.11 28.19
C LEU A 371 1.03 -5.99 28.51
N ASN A 372 0.62 -6.20 29.76
CA ASN A 372 -0.79 -6.18 30.18
C ASN A 372 -1.40 -4.76 30.32
N TYR A 373 -0.78 -3.73 29.73
CA TYR A 373 -1.26 -2.35 29.77
C TYR A 373 -1.62 -1.86 28.37
N ARG A 374 -2.92 -1.71 28.08
CA ARG A 374 -3.42 -1.05 26.87
C ARG A 374 -3.19 0.45 27.01
N GLN A 375 -2.27 1.01 26.22
CA GLN A 375 -2.27 2.46 25.97
C GLN A 375 -3.22 2.79 24.82
N ASN A 376 -3.86 3.96 24.94
CA ASN A 376 -4.63 4.56 23.89
C ASN A 376 -3.77 4.73 22.62
N ILE A 377 -4.43 4.52 21.48
CA ILE A 377 -3.93 4.63 20.11
C ILE A 377 -2.99 5.84 19.96
N GLY A 378 -1.68 5.58 19.75
CA GLY A 378 -0.70 6.61 19.39
C GLY A 378 0.73 6.43 19.94
N SER A 379 0.93 5.69 21.04
CA SER A 379 2.25 5.44 21.64
C SER A 379 2.79 4.06 21.30
N ARG A 380 4.12 3.96 21.08
CA ARG A 380 4.86 2.76 20.64
C ARG A 380 4.41 1.50 21.40
N PRO A 381 4.24 0.34 20.73
CA PRO A 381 3.77 -0.87 21.42
C PRO A 381 4.76 -1.34 22.50
N CYS A 382 4.17 -1.88 23.58
CA CYS A 382 4.82 -2.06 24.89
C CYS A 382 5.97 -3.09 24.92
N ASN A 383 6.11 -3.96 23.91
CA ASN A 383 7.12 -5.02 23.92
C ASN A 383 8.50 -4.54 23.43
N ILE A 384 8.53 -3.86 22.28
CA ILE A 384 9.76 -3.26 21.74
C ILE A 384 10.35 -2.30 22.78
N SER A 385 9.51 -1.44 23.36
CA SER A 385 9.95 -0.44 24.34
C SER A 385 10.66 -1.06 25.54
N PHE A 386 10.17 -2.20 26.06
CA PHE A 386 10.82 -2.91 27.17
C PHE A 386 12.21 -3.43 26.79
N LYS A 387 12.32 -4.09 25.64
CA LYS A 387 13.60 -4.65 25.17
C LYS A 387 14.62 -3.56 24.85
N ILE A 388 14.18 -2.48 24.20
CA ILE A 388 15.01 -1.32 23.93
C ILE A 388 15.58 -0.72 25.22
N VAL A 389 14.75 -0.54 26.24
CA VAL A 389 15.20 0.01 27.54
C VAL A 389 16.29 -0.86 28.15
N LEU A 390 16.07 -2.18 28.23
CA LEU A 390 17.05 -3.09 28.82
C LEU A 390 18.32 -3.21 27.95
N GLY A 391 18.18 -3.19 26.63
CA GLY A 391 19.31 -3.13 25.70
C GLY A 391 20.15 -1.87 25.89
N GLY A 392 19.51 -0.70 25.97
CA GLY A 392 20.17 0.59 26.20
C GLY A 392 20.82 0.74 27.57
N LEU A 393 20.39 -0.03 28.57
CA LEU A 393 21.03 -0.08 29.89
C LEU A 393 22.31 -0.92 29.89
N GLY A 394 22.40 -1.93 29.04
CA GLY A 394 23.53 -2.87 29.00
C GLY A 394 23.51 -3.90 30.12
N LEU A 395 24.35 -4.93 29.98
CA LEU A 395 24.34 -6.12 30.85
C LEU A 395 24.53 -5.82 32.35
N SER A 396 25.46 -4.92 32.71
CA SER A 396 25.75 -4.63 34.13
C SER A 396 24.53 -4.07 34.85
N LYS A 397 23.93 -3.02 34.30
CA LYS A 397 22.76 -2.37 34.89
C LYS A 397 21.54 -3.28 34.88
N VAL A 398 21.37 -4.10 33.85
CA VAL A 398 20.31 -5.13 33.82
C VAL A 398 20.50 -6.12 34.96
N LYS A 399 21.72 -6.59 35.23
CA LYS A 399 21.99 -7.50 36.35
C LYS A 399 21.69 -6.87 37.71
N GLU A 400 22.00 -5.59 37.91
CA GLU A 400 21.68 -4.89 39.15
C GLU A 400 20.16 -4.77 39.35
N ILE A 401 19.41 -4.42 38.31
CA ILE A 401 17.93 -4.42 38.35
C ILE A 401 17.41 -5.82 38.71
N LEU A 402 17.98 -6.86 38.10
CA LEU A 402 17.57 -8.24 38.37
C LEU A 402 17.87 -8.68 39.79
N ASP A 403 19.00 -8.28 40.37
CA ASP A 403 19.33 -8.58 41.77
C ASP A 403 18.28 -8.01 42.74
N VAL A 404 17.91 -6.73 42.56
CA VAL A 404 16.87 -6.08 43.38
C VAL A 404 15.51 -6.77 43.18
N HIS A 405 15.15 -7.05 41.93
CA HIS A 405 13.89 -7.73 41.61
C HIS A 405 13.83 -9.13 42.22
N LEU A 406 14.89 -9.93 42.07
CA LEU A 406 14.98 -11.29 42.60
C LEU A 406 14.92 -11.32 44.13
N LYS A 407 15.61 -10.40 44.83
CA LYS A 407 15.51 -10.26 46.29
C LYS A 407 14.08 -9.95 46.73
N THR A 408 13.39 -9.09 46.00
CA THR A 408 11.98 -8.76 46.27
C THR A 408 11.06 -9.96 46.05
N LEU A 409 11.26 -10.72 44.97
CA LEU A 409 10.51 -11.95 44.68
C LEU A 409 10.78 -13.03 45.74
N GLN A 410 12.03 -13.19 46.17
CA GLN A 410 12.38 -14.13 47.22
C GLN A 410 11.70 -13.77 48.55
N ALA A 411 11.69 -12.49 48.94
CA ALA A 411 10.98 -12.04 50.13
C ALA A 411 9.47 -12.31 50.03
N ARG A 412 8.86 -12.04 48.87
CA ARG A 412 7.45 -12.35 48.59
C ARG A 412 7.15 -13.84 48.74
N ASP A 413 7.95 -14.69 48.09
CA ASP A 413 7.71 -16.14 48.07
C ASP A 413 7.95 -16.76 49.45
N THR A 414 8.93 -16.25 50.21
CA THR A 414 9.17 -16.65 51.61
C THR A 414 8.00 -16.27 52.50
N ALA A 415 7.52 -15.02 52.39
CA ALA A 415 6.34 -14.55 53.13
C ALA A 415 5.09 -15.39 52.82
N ARG A 416 4.85 -15.71 51.53
CA ARG A 416 3.77 -16.59 51.09
C ARG A 416 3.86 -17.98 51.70
N SER A 417 5.05 -18.60 51.65
CA SER A 417 5.27 -19.95 52.19
C SER A 417 4.98 -20.02 53.70
N ILE A 418 5.44 -19.03 54.47
CA ILE A 418 5.17 -18.95 55.91
C ILE A 418 3.68 -18.70 56.16
N LEU A 419 3.06 -17.78 55.42
CA LEU A 419 1.64 -17.47 55.57
C LEU A 419 0.72 -18.67 55.29
N MET A 420 1.08 -19.52 54.32
CA MET A 420 0.35 -20.76 54.04
C MET A 420 0.31 -21.72 55.23
N GLN A 421 1.36 -21.73 56.06
CA GLN A 421 1.46 -22.60 57.24
C GLN A 421 0.63 -22.08 58.43
N VAL A 422 0.28 -20.80 58.46
CA VAL A 422 -0.51 -20.20 59.54
C VAL A 422 -1.90 -20.86 59.61
N PRO A 423 -2.39 -21.27 60.79
CA PRO A 423 -3.75 -21.81 60.92
C PRO A 423 -4.83 -20.81 60.47
N VAL A 424 -5.91 -21.33 59.89
CA VAL A 424 -7.04 -20.51 59.44
C VAL A 424 -7.63 -19.76 60.64
N SER A 425 -7.64 -18.44 60.54
CA SER A 425 -8.14 -17.52 61.56
C SER A 425 -8.47 -16.18 60.92
N GLU A 426 -9.26 -15.35 61.60
CA GLU A 426 -9.53 -13.98 61.16
C GLU A 426 -8.24 -13.17 60.97
N VAL A 427 -7.25 -13.37 61.86
CA VAL A 427 -5.94 -12.73 61.76
C VAL A 427 -5.18 -13.16 60.50
N LYS A 428 -5.21 -14.46 60.15
CA LYS A 428 -4.61 -14.94 58.89
C LYS A 428 -5.24 -14.27 57.68
N GLN A 429 -6.58 -14.15 57.64
CA GLN A 429 -7.29 -13.52 56.52
C GLN A 429 -6.90 -12.04 56.36
N ILE A 430 -6.68 -11.32 57.47
CA ILE A 430 -6.20 -9.93 57.43
C ILE A 430 -4.78 -9.86 56.82
N ILE A 431 -3.88 -10.76 57.24
CA ILE A 431 -2.50 -10.81 56.73
C ILE A 431 -2.49 -11.22 55.24
N GLU A 432 -3.31 -12.19 54.83
CA GLU A 432 -3.48 -12.59 53.42
C GLU A 432 -3.96 -11.43 52.56
N LYS A 433 -5.00 -10.71 52.99
CA LYS A 433 -5.49 -9.52 52.28
C LYS A 433 -4.42 -8.43 52.15
N HIS A 434 -3.60 -8.24 53.20
CA HIS A 434 -2.49 -7.30 53.14
C HIS A 434 -1.40 -7.77 52.16
N PHE A 435 -1.02 -9.04 52.21
CA PHE A 435 -0.06 -9.66 51.29
C PHE A 435 -0.50 -9.54 49.83
N ASP A 436 -1.74 -9.87 49.50
CA ASP A 436 -2.26 -9.78 48.14
C ASP A 436 -2.25 -8.33 47.63
N LYS A 437 -2.57 -7.37 48.49
CA LYS A 437 -2.46 -5.94 48.18
C LYS A 437 -1.02 -5.53 47.89
N LEU A 438 -0.03 -6.08 48.61
CA LEU A 438 1.39 -5.82 48.34
C LEU A 438 1.84 -6.43 47.02
N VAL A 439 1.38 -7.64 46.66
CA VAL A 439 1.67 -8.28 45.37
C VAL A 439 1.16 -7.40 44.22
N LEU A 440 -0.12 -7.02 44.26
CA LEU A 440 -0.72 -6.15 43.24
C LEU A 440 -0.04 -4.77 43.20
N GLY A 441 0.32 -4.24 44.37
CA GLY A 441 1.04 -2.98 44.51
C GLY A 441 2.42 -3.05 43.85
N TYR A 442 3.15 -4.16 44.03
CA TYR A 442 4.46 -4.34 43.44
C TYR A 442 4.39 -4.44 41.91
N ASP A 443 3.42 -5.19 41.39
CA ASP A 443 3.19 -5.26 39.95
C ASP A 443 2.85 -3.89 39.36
N SER A 444 2.06 -3.09 40.08
CA SER A 444 1.76 -1.70 39.68
C SER A 444 3.01 -0.81 39.72
N TYR A 445 3.87 -0.97 40.72
CA TYR A 445 5.12 -0.23 40.82
C TYR A 445 6.06 -0.56 39.65
N LEU A 446 6.24 -1.85 39.32
CA LEU A 446 7.04 -2.25 38.16
C LEU A 446 6.52 -1.62 36.86
N LYS A 447 5.20 -1.51 36.67
CA LYS A 447 4.62 -0.79 35.53
C LYS A 447 5.02 0.69 35.51
N GLN A 448 4.93 1.36 36.67
CA GLN A 448 5.27 2.78 36.80
C GLN A 448 6.75 3.06 36.56
N CYS A 449 7.64 2.11 36.82
CA CYS A 449 9.06 2.25 36.48
C CYS A 449 9.27 2.49 34.98
N PHE A 450 8.50 1.82 34.12
CA PHE A 450 8.57 1.99 32.66
C PHE A 450 7.65 3.10 32.13
N TYR A 451 6.53 3.38 32.81
CA TYR A 451 5.55 4.36 32.36
C TYR A 451 6.09 5.80 32.42
N ASN A 452 5.96 6.55 31.32
CA ASN A 452 6.45 7.93 31.18
C ASN A 452 7.91 8.11 31.66
N ALA A 453 8.75 7.11 31.47
CA ALA A 453 10.19 7.27 31.66
C ALA A 453 10.73 8.15 30.52
N VAL A 454 11.48 9.20 30.86
CA VAL A 454 12.03 10.13 29.85
C VAL A 454 13.37 9.62 29.28
N SER A 455 13.99 8.64 29.94
CA SER A 455 15.19 7.94 29.49
C SER A 455 15.30 6.52 30.08
N TYR A 456 16.19 5.69 29.53
CA TYR A 456 16.50 4.38 30.10
C TYR A 456 17.11 4.51 31.51
N GLN A 457 17.87 5.58 31.76
CA GLN A 457 18.46 5.86 33.07
C GLN A 457 17.38 6.13 34.12
N ASP A 458 16.27 6.76 33.75
CA ASP A 458 15.15 6.96 34.68
C ASP A 458 14.50 5.64 35.07
N VAL A 459 14.34 4.71 34.13
CA VAL A 459 13.86 3.36 34.44
C VAL A 459 14.79 2.70 35.44
N TYR A 460 16.11 2.73 35.18
CA TYR A 460 17.10 2.18 36.09
C TYR A 460 16.99 2.80 37.49
N ASN A 461 16.98 4.13 37.60
CA ASN A 461 16.89 4.82 38.89
C ASN A 461 15.61 4.46 39.65
N ARG A 462 14.48 4.31 38.94
CA ARG A 462 13.19 3.96 39.54
C ARG A 462 13.16 2.54 40.09
N MET A 463 13.97 1.60 39.57
CA MET A 463 13.91 0.18 39.96
C MET A 463 14.49 -0.15 41.35
N PHE A 464 15.22 0.79 41.98
CA PHE A 464 15.91 0.55 43.26
C PHE A 464 15.09 0.86 44.51
N ASP A 465 13.77 1.11 44.40
CA ASP A 465 12.93 1.25 45.60
C ASP A 465 12.75 -0.12 46.31
N ASP A 466 13.30 -0.21 47.52
CA ASP A 466 13.28 -1.42 48.35
C ASP A 466 12.04 -1.54 49.25
N LYS A 467 11.10 -0.59 49.16
CA LYS A 467 9.88 -0.53 49.96
C LYS A 467 9.08 -1.84 49.92
N TYR A 468 8.92 -2.44 48.75
CA TYR A 468 8.13 -3.67 48.61
C TYR A 468 8.84 -4.88 49.22
N MET A 469 10.17 -4.99 49.04
CA MET A 469 10.97 -6.01 49.69
C MET A 469 10.82 -5.93 51.22
N LYS A 470 10.99 -4.74 51.80
CA LYS A 470 10.81 -4.51 53.25
C LYS A 470 9.39 -4.86 53.71
N SER A 471 8.37 -4.51 52.93
CA SER A 471 6.97 -4.81 53.26
C SER A 471 6.68 -6.32 53.24
N PHE A 472 7.26 -7.08 52.31
CA PHE A 472 7.13 -8.54 52.31
C PHE A 472 7.84 -9.18 53.52
N ILE A 473 9.03 -8.68 53.90
CA ILE A 473 9.73 -9.12 55.11
C ILE A 473 8.89 -8.83 56.37
N GLN A 474 8.18 -7.71 56.42
CA GLN A 474 7.27 -7.41 57.53
C GLN A 474 6.12 -8.43 57.60
N VAL A 475 5.46 -8.72 56.48
CA VAL A 475 4.42 -9.75 56.42
C VAL A 475 4.95 -11.11 56.88
N GLN A 476 6.17 -11.46 56.46
CA GLN A 476 6.84 -12.68 56.88
C GLN A 476 6.98 -12.73 58.42
N ALA A 477 7.45 -11.65 59.03
CA ALA A 477 7.62 -11.56 60.49
C ALA A 477 6.28 -11.65 61.23
N GLU A 478 5.25 -10.95 60.75
CA GLU A 478 3.88 -10.99 61.30
C GLU A 478 3.28 -12.40 61.25
N ALA A 479 3.42 -13.09 60.11
CA ALA A 479 2.96 -14.48 59.96
C ALA A 479 3.74 -15.45 60.87
N SER A 480 5.05 -15.25 61.00
CA SER A 480 5.91 -16.10 61.84
C SER A 480 5.55 -16.02 63.33
N LEU A 481 5.20 -14.83 63.82
CA LEU A 481 4.73 -14.63 65.20
C LEU A 481 3.42 -15.38 65.50
N LYS A 482 2.60 -15.65 64.48
CA LYS A 482 1.35 -16.41 64.63
C LYS A 482 1.56 -17.93 64.58
N LEU A 483 2.63 -18.38 63.93
CA LEU A 483 3.05 -19.79 63.94
C LEU A 483 3.70 -20.19 65.25
N TYR A 484 4.49 -19.30 65.86
CA TYR A 484 5.23 -19.55 67.09
C TYR A 484 4.93 -18.46 68.12
N PRO A 485 3.71 -18.42 68.72
CA PRO A 485 3.42 -17.48 69.78
C PRO A 485 4.43 -17.69 70.91
N LYS A 486 5.18 -16.64 71.27
CA LYS A 486 6.09 -16.67 72.42
C LYS A 486 5.28 -17.10 73.65
N ARG A 487 5.70 -18.19 74.28
CA ARG A 487 5.12 -18.72 75.53
C ARG A 487 5.33 -17.78 76.69
#